data_AF-M7XU39-F1
#
_entry.id   AF-M7XU39-F1
#
_cell.length_a   1.000
_cell.length_b   1.000
_cell.length_c   1.000
_cell.angle_alpha   90.00
_cell.angle_beta   90.00
_cell.angle_gamma   90.00
#
_symmetry.space_group_name_H-M   'P 1'
#
loop_
_entity.id
_entity.type
_entity.pdbx_description
1 polymer ?
#
loop_
_entity_poly.entity_id
_entity_poly.type
_entity_poly.pdbx_seq_one_letter_code
_entity_poly.pdbx_strand_id
1 'polypeptide(L)'
;MKTALLVTTILYLVSFLYIAYLLAMTLFVHFANMNLGHEDDYFGDVTNIIYLVLTLVFGLFAGIGWYAYRHPSLPAVFKWLVFLPLGLVLAYLIFAIFILIFGAGRWN
;
A
#
# COMPACT_ATOMS: atom_id res chain seq x y z
N MET A 1 -8.37 -20.18 9.52
CA MET A 1 -7.95 -18.79 9.81
C MET A 1 -6.44 -18.55 9.67
N LYS A 2 -5.57 -19.45 10.16
CA LYS A 2 -4.10 -19.28 10.09
C LYS A 2 -3.57 -19.09 8.66
N THR A 3 -4.03 -19.89 7.69
CA THR A 3 -3.67 -19.74 6.27
C THR A 3 -4.15 -18.39 5.70
N ALA A 4 -5.38 -17.97 6.01
CA ALA A 4 -5.92 -16.69 5.56
C ALA A 4 -5.10 -15.51 6.10
N LEU A 5 -4.74 -15.52 7.39
CA LEU A 5 -3.87 -14.50 7.99
C LEU A 5 -2.50 -14.45 7.31
N LEU A 6 -1.91 -15.61 7.00
CA LEU A 6 -0.63 -15.68 6.28
C LEU A 6 -0.73 -15.06 4.89
N VAL A 7 -1.74 -15.47 4.10
CA VAL A 7 -1.96 -14.95 2.74
C VAL A 7 -2.17 -13.43 2.77
N THR A 8 -3.03 -12.94 3.65
CA THR A 8 -3.29 -11.51 3.80
C THR A 8 -2.03 -10.74 4.23
N THR A 9 -1.23 -11.31 5.13
CA THR A 9 0.05 -10.72 5.55
C THR A 9 1.03 -10.60 4.39
N ILE A 10 1.15 -11.65 3.57
CA ILE A 10 2.02 -11.65 2.38
C ILE A 10 1.54 -10.59 1.38
N LEU A 11 0.24 -10.49 1.14
CA LEU A 11 -0.33 -9.47 0.25
C LEU A 11 0.02 -8.06 0.73
N TYR A 12 -0.15 -7.76 2.03
CA TYR A 12 0.22 -6.47 2.59
C TYR A 12 1.71 -6.22 2.55
N LEU A 13 2.55 -7.23 2.77
CA LEU A 13 3.99 -7.10 2.69
C LEU A 13 4.44 -6.75 1.26
N VAL A 14 3.89 -7.42 0.24
CA VAL A 14 4.20 -7.14 -1.16
C VAL A 14 3.73 -5.74 -1.54
N SER A 15 2.51 -5.35 -1.16
CA SER A 15 2.00 -3.99 -1.37
C SER A 15 2.86 -2.94 -0.67
N PHE A 16 3.27 -3.20 0.58
CA PHE A 16 4.18 -2.33 1.32
C PHE A 16 5.50 -2.14 0.59
N LEU A 17 6.16 -3.23 0.16
CA LEU A 17 7.44 -3.14 -0.54
C LEU A 17 7.34 -2.36 -1.84
N TYR A 18 6.26 -2.57 -2.61
CA TYR A 18 6.02 -1.83 -3.85
C TYR A 18 5.80 -0.33 -3.62
N ILE A 19 4.90 0.04 -2.70
CA ILE A 19 4.61 1.45 -2.44
C ILE A 19 5.80 2.14 -1.75
N ALA A 20 6.51 1.45 -0.86
CA ALA A 20 7.72 1.98 -0.23
C ALA A 20 8.82 2.25 -1.27
N TYR A 21 8.95 1.39 -2.28
CA TYR A 21 9.85 1.64 -3.41
C TYR A 21 9.45 2.90 -4.19
N LEU A 22 8.16 3.06 -4.53
CA LEU A 22 7.68 4.27 -5.21
C LEU A 22 7.95 5.53 -4.37
N LEU A 23 7.67 5.48 -3.07
CA LEU A 23 7.95 6.58 -2.13
C LEU A 23 9.43 6.92 -2.06
N ALA A 24 10.30 5.90 -2.02
CA ALA A 24 11.75 6.12 -2.00
C ALA A 24 12.24 6.78 -3.29
N MET A 25 11.68 6.38 -4.44
CA MET A 25 12.00 6.98 -5.73
C MET A 25 11.55 8.45 -5.81
N THR A 26 10.34 8.77 -5.36
CA THR A 26 9.85 10.16 -5.40
C THR A 26 10.63 11.05 -4.44
N LEU A 27 10.97 10.56 -3.24
CA LEU A 27 11.87 11.27 -2.31
C LEU A 27 13.26 11.48 -2.91
N PHE A 28 13.84 10.46 -3.55
CA PHE A 28 15.14 10.57 -4.19
C PHE A 28 15.14 11.66 -5.27
N VAL A 29 14.13 11.67 -6.14
CA VAL A 29 13.97 12.70 -7.18
C VAL A 29 13.81 14.08 -6.57
N HIS A 30 12.99 14.22 -5.53
CA HIS A 30 12.80 15.49 -4.83
C HIS A 30 14.11 16.04 -4.26
N PHE A 31 14.88 15.22 -3.54
CA PHE A 31 16.17 15.65 -3.00
C PHE A 31 17.20 15.95 -4.10
N ALA A 32 17.17 15.21 -5.22
CA ALA A 32 18.00 15.51 -6.38
C ALA A 32 17.64 16.85 -7.02
N ASN A 33 16.35 17.17 -7.15
CA ASN A 33 15.85 18.44 -7.68
C ASN A 33 16.26 19.61 -6.79
N MET A 34 16.07 19.49 -5.47
CA MET A 34 16.50 20.52 -4.52
C MET A 34 18.01 20.76 -4.55
N ASN A 35 18.82 19.70 -4.72
CA ASN A 35 20.26 19.82 -4.85
C ASN A 35 20.70 20.53 -6.15
N LEU A 36 19.88 20.48 -7.20
CA LEU A 36 20.07 21.21 -8.45
C LEU A 36 19.53 22.65 -8.41
N GLY A 37 18.96 23.08 -7.28
CA GLY A 37 18.38 24.42 -7.10
C GLY A 37 16.98 24.59 -7.67
N HIS A 38 16.29 23.50 -8.02
CA HIS A 38 14.89 23.55 -8.40
C HIS A 38 14.00 23.56 -7.15
N GLU A 39 13.00 24.44 -7.14
CA GLU A 39 11.92 24.39 -6.15
C GLU A 39 10.92 23.31 -6.58
N ASP A 40 10.71 22.31 -5.73
CA ASP A 40 9.80 21.20 -5.95
C ASP A 40 8.90 21.05 -4.72
N ASP A 41 7.58 21.18 -4.90
CA ASP A 41 6.61 21.07 -3.80
C ASP A 41 6.18 19.61 -3.61
N TYR A 42 7.08 18.83 -3.00
CA TYR A 42 6.87 17.40 -2.77
C TYR A 42 5.59 17.10 -1.97
N PHE A 43 5.29 17.93 -0.98
CA PHE A 43 4.11 17.79 -0.13
C PHE A 43 2.85 18.42 -0.75
N GLY A 44 2.97 19.20 -1.83
CA GLY A 44 1.84 19.67 -2.63
C GLY A 44 1.28 18.58 -3.55
N ASP A 45 2.09 17.60 -3.94
CA ASP A 45 1.62 16.47 -4.76
C ASP A 45 0.89 15.42 -3.91
N VAL A 46 -0.43 15.35 -4.12
CA VAL A 46 -1.34 14.37 -3.51
C VAL A 46 -0.83 12.93 -3.70
N THR A 47 -0.18 12.62 -4.82
CA THR A 47 0.37 11.29 -5.11
C THR A 47 1.46 10.90 -4.11
N ASN A 48 2.36 11.83 -3.78
CA ASN A 48 3.46 11.60 -2.84
C ASN A 48 2.94 11.38 -1.41
N ILE A 49 1.95 12.19 -1.01
CA ILE A 49 1.27 12.01 0.28
C ILE A 49 0.57 10.65 0.33
N ILE A 50 -0.11 10.25 -0.75
CA ILE A 50 -0.78 8.94 -0.84
C ILE A 50 0.24 7.82 -0.68
N TYR A 51 1.40 7.87 -1.36
CA TYR A 51 2.43 6.84 -1.21
C TYR A 51 2.98 6.76 0.21
N LEU A 52 3.17 7.91 0.88
CA LEU A 52 3.58 7.94 2.27
C LEU A 52 2.54 7.27 3.19
N VAL A 53 1.27 7.66 3.05
CA VAL A 53 0.17 7.12 3.85
C VAL A 53 -0.01 5.63 3.61
N LEU A 54 -0.03 5.19 2.34
CA LEU A 54 -0.19 3.78 1.99
C LEU A 54 0.99 2.93 2.46
N THR A 55 2.22 3.46 2.43
CA THR A 55 3.39 2.78 3.00
C THR A 55 3.19 2.52 4.50
N LEU A 56 2.76 3.53 5.26
CA LEU A 56 2.50 3.38 6.69
C LEU A 56 1.37 2.39 6.97
N VAL A 57 0.27 2.48 6.21
CA VAL A 57 -0.89 1.59 6.36
C VAL A 57 -0.48 0.14 6.05
N PHE A 58 0.08 -0.15 4.89
CA PHE A 58 0.44 -1.54 4.54
C PHE A 58 1.52 -2.11 5.46
N GLY A 59 2.51 -1.32 5.86
CA GLY A 59 3.53 -1.74 6.82
C GLY A 59 2.93 -2.12 8.18
N LEU A 60 2.04 -1.26 8.71
CA LEU A 60 1.33 -1.53 9.97
C LEU A 60 0.51 -2.82 9.89
N PHE A 61 -0.30 -2.98 8.84
CA PHE A 61 -1.17 -4.14 8.71
C PHE A 61 -0.42 -5.44 8.39
N ALA A 62 0.71 -5.39 7.68
CA ALA A 62 1.61 -6.52 7.54
C ALA A 62 2.18 -6.95 8.91
N GLY A 63 2.61 -5.99 9.73
CA GLY A 63 3.08 -6.24 11.09
C GLY A 63 2.02 -6.86 12.00
N ILE A 64 0.80 -6.29 12.02
CA ILE A 64 -0.34 -6.82 12.78
C ILE A 64 -0.71 -8.23 12.29
N GLY A 65 -0.74 -8.45 10.96
CA GLY A 65 -1.04 -9.75 10.36
C GLY A 65 -0.02 -10.82 10.76
N TRP A 66 1.27 -10.50 10.72
CA TRP A 66 2.35 -11.38 11.17
C TRP A 66 2.23 -11.71 12.67
N TYR A 67 1.99 -10.70 13.50
CA TYR A 67 1.80 -10.88 14.94
C TYR A 67 0.59 -11.77 15.24
N ALA A 68 -0.53 -11.56 14.54
CA ALA A 68 -1.75 -12.35 14.63
C ALA A 68 -1.55 -13.81 14.17
N TYR A 69 -0.73 -14.03 13.15
CA TYR A 69 -0.36 -15.36 12.68
C TYR A 69 0.48 -16.14 13.71
N ARG A 70 1.41 -15.46 14.40
CA ARG A 70 2.29 -16.07 15.41
C ARG A 70 1.60 -16.36 16.74
N HIS A 71 0.55 -15.61 17.09
CA HIS A 71 -0.15 -15.74 18.37
C HIS A 71 -1.61 -16.20 18.18
N PRO A 72 -1.85 -17.51 18.07
CA PRO A 72 -3.20 -18.05 17.88
C PRO A 72 -4.13 -17.82 19.08
N SER A 73 -3.59 -17.48 20.26
CA SER A 73 -4.37 -17.12 21.46
C SER A 73 -5.03 -15.75 21.41
N LEU A 74 -4.72 -14.90 20.42
CA LEU A 74 -5.29 -13.55 20.34
C LEU A 74 -6.82 -13.58 20.15
N PRO A 75 -7.55 -12.59 20.70
CA PRO A 75 -8.99 -12.45 20.49
C PRO A 75 -9.37 -12.41 19.00
N ALA A 76 -10.53 -12.95 18.66
CA ALA A 76 -11.01 -12.99 17.28
C ALA A 76 -11.12 -11.59 16.65
N VAL A 77 -11.53 -10.59 17.42
CA VAL A 77 -11.64 -9.18 16.98
C VAL A 77 -10.30 -8.66 16.44
N PHE A 78 -9.18 -8.97 17.11
CA PHE A 78 -7.86 -8.53 16.67
C PHE A 78 -7.46 -9.18 15.34
N LYS A 79 -7.84 -10.45 15.14
CA LYS A 79 -7.56 -11.17 13.90
C LYS A 79 -8.44 -10.69 12.75
N TRP A 80 -9.67 -10.23 13.03
CA TRP A 80 -10.55 -9.61 12.04
C TRP A 80 -10.06 -8.24 11.56
N LEU A 81 -9.38 -7.49 12.44
CA LEU A 81 -8.81 -6.19 12.09
C LEU A 81 -7.84 -6.27 10.91
N VAL A 82 -7.11 -7.39 10.78
CA VAL A 82 -6.20 -7.66 9.65
C VAL A 82 -6.93 -7.62 8.30
N PHE A 83 -8.24 -7.85 8.24
CA PHE A 83 -8.99 -7.84 6.98
C PHE A 83 -9.59 -6.46 6.64
N LEU A 84 -9.42 -5.46 7.49
CA LEU A 84 -10.02 -4.13 7.31
C LEU A 84 -9.47 -3.40 6.06
N PRO A 85 -8.16 -3.40 5.78
CA PRO A 85 -7.60 -2.80 4.55
C PRO A 85 -7.87 -3.61 3.30
N LEU A 86 -8.29 -4.87 3.43
CA LEU A 86 -8.57 -5.75 2.30
C LEU A 86 -9.73 -5.21 1.45
N GLY A 87 -10.69 -4.51 2.07
CA GLY A 87 -11.74 -3.79 1.35
C GLY A 87 -11.19 -2.68 0.44
N LEU A 88 -10.21 -1.90 0.92
CA LEU A 88 -9.54 -0.87 0.11
C LEU A 88 -8.72 -1.48 -1.02
N VAL A 89 -8.01 -2.57 -0.74
CA VAL A 89 -7.24 -3.32 -1.76
C VAL A 89 -8.18 -3.87 -2.84
N LEU A 90 -9.29 -4.49 -2.46
CA LEU A 90 -10.26 -5.03 -3.41
C LEU A 90 -10.96 -3.93 -4.22
N ALA A 91 -11.33 -2.82 -3.59
CA ALA A 91 -11.91 -1.67 -4.28
C ALA A 91 -10.93 -1.09 -5.32
N TYR A 92 -9.64 -0.97 -4.97
CA TYR A 92 -8.61 -0.55 -5.91
C TYR A 92 -8.41 -1.56 -7.05
N LEU A 93 -8.42 -2.86 -6.74
CA LEU A 93 -8.24 -3.91 -7.75
C LEU A 93 -9.41 -3.95 -8.74
N ILE A 94 -10.64 -3.76 -8.25
CA ILE A 94 -11.83 -3.58 -9.10
C ILE A 94 -11.72 -2.32 -9.95
N PHE A 95 -11.29 -1.20 -9.35
CA PHE A 95 -11.09 0.06 -10.07
C PHE A 95 -10.02 -0.06 -11.16
N ALA A 96 -8.89 -0.72 -10.88
CA ALA A 96 -7.83 -0.99 -11.84
C ALA A 96 -8.29 -1.89 -12.99
N ILE A 97 -9.06 -2.95 -12.70
CA ILE A 97 -9.69 -3.79 -13.73
C ILE A 97 -10.64 -2.96 -14.60
N PHE A 98 -11.44 -2.09 -13.99
CA PHE A 98 -12.33 -1.19 -14.73
C PHE A 98 -11.54 -0.26 -15.65
N ILE A 99 -10.47 0.38 -15.16
CA ILE A 99 -9.59 1.20 -16.00
C ILE A 99 -8.95 0.38 -17.13
N LEU A 100 -8.51 -0.85 -16.90
CA LEU A 100 -7.92 -1.68 -17.95
C LEU A 100 -8.95 -2.05 -19.02
N ILE A 101 -10.17 -2.43 -18.63
CA ILE A 101 -11.24 -2.81 -19.57
C ILE A 101 -11.75 -1.59 -20.36
N PHE A 102 -12.04 -0.48 -19.68
CA PHE A 102 -12.62 0.71 -20.31
C PHE A 102 -11.55 1.65 -20.92
N GLY A 103 -10.33 1.58 -20.43
CA GLY A 103 -9.17 2.33 -20.94
C GLY A 103 -8.57 1.68 -22.18
N ALA A 104 -8.60 0.35 -22.32
CA ALA A 104 -8.13 -0.35 -23.53
C ALA A 104 -8.85 0.11 -24.82
N GLY A 105 -10.06 0.68 -24.71
CA GLY A 105 -10.79 1.26 -25.86
C GLY A 105 -10.37 2.68 -26.26
N ARG A 106 -9.54 3.38 -25.47
CA ARG A 106 -9.09 4.77 -25.73
C ARG A 106 -7.65 4.89 -26.22
N TRP A 107 -6.98 3.76 -26.44
CA TRP A 107 -5.63 3.69 -27.02
C TRP A 107 -5.66 3.38 -28.54
N ASN A 108 -6.81 3.57 -29.18
CA ASN A 108 -6.96 3.65 -30.64
C ASN A 108 -7.28 5.08 -31.05
#